data_AF-A0A2G5U8Q6-F1
#
_entry.id   AF-A0A2G5U8Q6-F1
#
_cell.length_a   1.000
_cell.length_b   1.000
_cell.length_c   1.000
_cell.angle_alpha   90.00
_cell.angle_beta   90.00
_cell.angle_gamma   90.00
#
_symmetry.space_group_name_H-M   'P 1'
#
loop_
_entity.id
_entity.type
_entity.pdbx_description
1 polymer ?
#
loop_
_entity_poly.entity_id
_entity_poly.type
_entity_poly.pdbx_seq_one_letter_code
_entity_poly.pdbx_strand_id
1 'polypeptide(L)'
;MMNYCYQATCDYDDMMILELNENIQLDDYAYPACVSSERFFKTTKFQGLQVTGSYNDGRFIWISGEGVNVRPGDSGGSDIHYDNGRYYLVGVNSVSFDTGFNAGASSVFAHFNKICRYTGVC
;
A
#
# COMPACT_ATOMS: atom_id res chain seq x y z
N MET A 1 -24.11 -1.96 10.83
CA MET A 1 -22.94 -2.33 11.66
C MET A 1 -21.94 -2.99 10.73
N MET A 2 -20.87 -2.30 10.33
CA MET A 2 -19.83 -2.90 9.48
C MET A 2 -18.96 -3.79 10.37
N ASN A 3 -18.90 -5.08 10.06
CA ASN A 3 -18.10 -6.04 10.79
C ASN A 3 -16.67 -6.00 10.22
N TYR A 4 -15.82 -5.16 10.81
CA TYR A 4 -14.42 -4.97 10.40
C TYR A 4 -13.51 -6.18 10.73
N CYS A 5 -14.04 -7.23 11.35
CA CYS A 5 -13.27 -8.40 11.75
C CYS A 5 -13.17 -9.43 10.62
N TYR A 6 -12.49 -9.07 9.53
CA TYR A 6 -12.02 -10.03 8.55
C TYR A 6 -10.53 -10.31 8.80
N GLN A 7 -10.09 -11.56 8.72
CA GLN A 7 -8.68 -11.89 8.91
C GLN A 7 -7.85 -11.36 7.73
N ALA A 8 -6.99 -10.39 8.00
CA ALA A 8 -5.97 -9.94 7.05
C ALA A 8 -5.09 -11.14 6.66
N THR A 9 -5.19 -11.57 5.41
CA THR A 9 -4.37 -12.65 4.84
C THR A 9 -4.03 -12.27 3.39
N CYS A 10 -2.97 -12.85 2.85
CA CYS A 10 -2.51 -12.58 1.48
C CYS A 10 -3.47 -13.07 0.38
N ASP A 11 -4.53 -13.79 0.74
CA ASP A 11 -5.51 -14.33 -0.20
C ASP A 11 -6.59 -13.31 -0.62
N TYR A 12 -6.72 -12.18 0.10
CA TYR A 12 -7.78 -11.20 -0.12
C TYR A 12 -7.25 -9.79 -0.36
N ASP A 13 -8.11 -8.96 -0.98
CA ASP A 13 -7.83 -7.53 -1.18
C ASP A 13 -8.09 -6.79 0.13
N ASP A 14 -7.05 -6.63 0.95
CA ASP A 14 -7.13 -5.91 2.22
C ASP A 14 -6.86 -4.42 1.98
N MET A 15 -7.84 -3.74 1.39
CA MET A 15 -7.79 -2.31 1.06
C MET A 15 -9.18 -1.70 1.19
N MET A 16 -9.24 -0.48 1.74
CA MET A 16 -10.46 0.30 1.88
C MET A 16 -10.25 1.71 1.35
N ILE A 17 -11.27 2.27 0.70
CA ILE A 17 -11.36 3.70 0.40
C ILE A 17 -12.35 4.30 1.40
N LEU A 18 -11.91 5.34 2.11
CA LEU A 18 -12.74 6.09 3.04
C LEU A 18 -12.93 7.51 2.51
N GLU A 19 -14.18 7.87 2.23
CA GLU A 19 -14.54 9.25 1.91
C GLU A 19 -14.74 10.05 3.20
N LEU A 20 -14.16 11.25 3.24
CA LEU A 20 -14.29 12.15 4.39
C LEU A 20 -15.54 13.02 4.23
N ASN A 21 -16.16 13.38 5.36
CA ASN A 21 -17.34 14.26 5.35
C ASN A 21 -17.02 15.70 4.89
N GLU A 22 -15.75 16.11 4.99
CA GLU A 22 -15.27 17.44 4.63
C GLU A 22 -13.95 17.32 3.87
N ASN A 23 -13.70 18.27 2.97
CA ASN A 23 -12.45 18.32 2.22
C ASN A 23 -11.30 18.80 3.11
N ILE A 24 -10.17 18.10 3.02
CA ILE A 24 -8.91 18.54 3.64
C ILE A 24 -8.39 19.75 2.85
N GLN A 25 -8.07 20.84 3.56
CA GLN A 25 -7.35 21.97 2.98
C GLN A 25 -5.88 21.58 2.77
N LEU A 26 -5.38 21.76 1.55
CA LEU A 26 -4.00 21.39 1.24
C LEU A 26 -3.02 22.46 1.70
N ASP A 27 -1.93 22.02 2.32
CA ASP A 27 -0.83 22.86 2.79
C ASP A 27 0.48 22.04 2.88
N ASP A 28 1.50 22.60 3.53
CA ASP A 28 2.81 21.94 3.69
C ASP A 28 2.77 20.69 4.60
N TYR A 29 1.68 20.48 5.35
CA TYR A 29 1.48 19.35 6.27
C TYR A 29 0.46 18.34 5.75
N ALA A 30 -0.42 18.75 4.83
CA ALA A 30 -1.45 17.93 4.22
C ALA A 30 -1.41 18.03 2.69
N TYR A 31 -0.80 17.04 2.05
CA TYR A 31 -0.72 16.95 0.59
C TYR A 31 -0.88 15.49 0.13
N PRO A 32 -1.61 15.20 -0.96
CA PRO A 32 -1.85 13.83 -1.42
C PRO A 32 -0.59 13.19 -2.03
N ALA A 33 -0.44 11.88 -1.82
CA ALA A 33 0.48 11.06 -2.61
C ALA A 33 -0.14 10.70 -3.98
N CYS A 34 0.70 10.44 -4.97
CA CYS A 34 0.27 9.90 -6.26
C CYS A 34 -0.14 8.43 -6.12
N VAL A 35 -1.12 7.97 -6.90
CA VAL A 35 -1.50 6.55 -6.98
C VAL A 35 -0.66 5.89 -8.07
N SER A 36 0.09 4.84 -7.74
CA SER A 36 0.93 4.18 -8.74
C SER A 36 0.12 3.27 -9.66
N SER A 37 0.30 3.45 -10.97
CA SER A 37 -0.14 2.52 -12.02
C SER A 37 1.00 1.59 -12.48
N GLU A 38 2.14 1.60 -11.79
CA GLU A 38 3.30 0.81 -12.15
C GLU A 38 3.29 -0.57 -11.51
N ARG A 39 3.77 -1.57 -12.27
CA ARG A 39 3.75 -2.97 -11.88
C ARG A 39 5.06 -3.37 -11.20
N PHE A 40 5.04 -3.62 -9.90
CA PHE A 40 6.21 -4.04 -9.10
C PHE A 40 6.19 -5.52 -8.72
N PHE A 41 6.37 -6.44 -9.67
CA PHE A 41 6.36 -7.91 -9.40
C PHE A 41 7.74 -8.56 -9.35
N LYS A 42 8.79 -7.76 -9.48
CA LYS A 42 10.18 -8.21 -9.35
C LYS A 42 10.80 -7.53 -8.15
N THR A 43 11.98 -8.02 -7.78
CA THR A 43 12.78 -7.38 -6.75
C THR A 43 13.06 -5.92 -7.14
N THR A 44 12.37 -5.00 -6.49
CA THR A 44 12.52 -3.56 -6.70
C THR A 44 12.86 -2.94 -5.36
N LYS A 45 13.98 -2.23 -5.32
CA LYS A 45 14.46 -1.57 -4.12
C LYS A 45 14.14 -0.08 -4.20
N PHE A 46 13.33 0.38 -3.27
CA PHE A 46 13.08 1.78 -2.97
C PHE A 46 13.90 2.20 -1.76
N GLN A 47 13.90 3.49 -1.45
CA GLN A 47 14.63 4.00 -0.28
C GLN A 47 13.99 3.47 1.01
N GLY A 48 14.58 2.43 1.60
CA GLY A 48 14.12 1.82 2.87
C GLY A 48 13.04 0.74 2.74
N LEU A 49 12.48 0.55 1.54
CA LEU A 49 11.46 -0.45 1.22
C LEU A 49 11.93 -1.29 0.03
N GLN A 50 11.88 -2.61 0.14
CA GLN A 50 12.15 -3.52 -0.97
C GLN A 50 10.93 -4.36 -1.26
N VAL A 51 10.42 -4.33 -2.49
CA VAL A 51 9.47 -5.34 -2.96
C VAL A 51 10.27 -6.59 -3.30
N THR A 52 9.95 -7.72 -2.67
CA THR A 52 10.71 -8.97 -2.78
C THR A 52 10.00 -10.02 -3.64
N GLY A 53 8.72 -9.84 -3.92
CA GLY A 53 7.94 -10.70 -4.80
C GLY A 53 6.47 -10.33 -4.79
N SER A 54 5.66 -11.17 -5.42
CA SER A 54 4.20 -10.98 -5.50
C SER A 54 3.45 -12.30 -5.38
N TYR A 55 2.21 -12.23 -4.94
CA TYR A 55 1.28 -13.36 -4.80
C TYR A 55 -0.08 -13.02 -5.41
N ASN A 56 -0.90 -14.05 -5.68
CA ASN A 56 -2.27 -13.93 -6.21
C ASN A 56 -2.36 -13.04 -7.46
N ASP A 57 -1.61 -13.39 -8.52
CA ASP A 57 -1.47 -12.63 -9.77
C ASP A 57 -1.05 -11.15 -9.58
N GLY A 58 -0.37 -10.87 -8.47
CA GLY A 58 0.15 -9.55 -8.15
C GLY A 58 -0.83 -8.63 -7.43
N ARG A 59 -1.95 -9.17 -6.94
CA ARG A 59 -2.86 -8.48 -6.01
C ARG A 59 -2.23 -8.25 -4.64
N PHE A 60 -1.23 -9.05 -4.30
CA PHE A 60 -0.49 -8.93 -3.07
C PHE A 60 1.01 -8.84 -3.35
N ILE A 61 1.72 -7.94 -2.68
CA ILE A 61 3.17 -7.78 -2.81
C ILE A 61 3.86 -8.12 -1.49
N TRP A 62 4.99 -8.81 -1.60
CA TRP A 62 5.88 -9.05 -0.48
C TRP A 62 6.84 -7.88 -0.37
N ILE A 63 6.96 -7.34 0.83
CA ILE A 63 7.85 -6.23 1.13
C ILE A 63 8.83 -6.61 2.21
N SER A 64 10.00 -5.98 2.19
CA SER A 64 11.01 -6.08 3.22
C SER A 64 11.53 -4.69 3.56
N GLY A 65 11.55 -4.36 4.85
CA GLY A 65 12.18 -3.14 5.33
C GLY A 65 13.69 -3.35 5.47
N GLU A 66 14.50 -2.37 5.09
CA GLU A 66 15.96 -2.43 5.27
C GLU A 66 16.38 -2.29 6.75
N GLY A 67 16.02 -3.25 7.60
CA GLY A 67 16.31 -3.23 9.03
C GLY A 67 15.18 -2.70 9.92
N VAL A 68 13.98 -2.49 9.36
CA VAL A 68 12.80 -2.02 10.09
C VAL A 68 11.60 -2.92 9.80
N ASN A 69 10.93 -3.40 10.85
CA ASN A 69 9.73 -4.23 10.73
C ASN A 69 8.48 -3.35 10.64
N VAL A 70 7.55 -3.74 9.77
CA VAL A 70 6.14 -3.33 9.86
C VAL A 70 5.57 -3.90 11.16
N ARG A 71 4.87 -3.06 11.93
CA ARG A 71 4.27 -3.39 13.23
C ARG A 71 2.74 -3.31 13.13
N PRO A 72 2.00 -3.85 14.10
CA PRO A 72 0.53 -3.81 14.07
C PRO A 72 -0.08 -2.41 13.89
N GLY A 73 0.58 -1.37 14.41
CA GLY A 73 0.13 0.03 14.27
C GLY A 73 0.31 0.62 12.87
N ASP A 74 1.05 -0.06 11.98
CA ASP A 74 1.31 0.38 10.60
C ASP A 74 0.27 -0.18 9.61
N SER A 75 -0.67 -1.03 10.08
CA SER A 75 -1.71 -1.65 9.27
C SER A 75 -2.60 -0.60 8.59
N GLY A 76 -2.87 -0.78 7.30
CA GLY A 76 -3.56 0.19 6.45
C GLY A 76 -2.69 1.38 6.01
N GLY A 77 -1.46 1.48 6.53
CA GLY A 77 -0.50 2.50 6.13
C GLY A 77 0.05 2.31 4.72
N SER A 78 0.68 3.37 4.22
CA SER A 78 1.16 3.46 2.83
C SER A 78 2.56 2.87 2.66
N ASP A 79 2.73 2.03 1.64
CA ASP A 79 4.04 1.75 1.04
C ASP A 79 4.33 2.79 -0.03
N ILE A 80 5.42 3.56 0.15
CA ILE A 80 5.73 4.72 -0.68
C ILE A 80 7.01 4.51 -1.48
N HIS A 81 6.91 4.76 -2.78
CA HIS A 81 8.04 4.94 -3.68
C HIS A 81 8.23 6.43 -3.98
N TYR A 82 9.41 6.97 -3.67
CA TYR A 82 9.78 8.31 -4.11
C TYR A 82 10.49 8.25 -5.46
N ASP A 83 9.93 8.95 -6.46
CA ASP A 83 10.51 9.10 -7.79
C ASP A 83 10.28 10.52 -8.32
N ASN A 84 11.31 11.08 -8.96
CA ASN A 84 11.25 12.38 -9.65
C ASN A 84 10.56 13.51 -8.86
N GLY A 85 10.79 13.59 -7.55
CA GLY A 85 10.22 14.64 -6.70
C GLY A 85 8.80 14.37 -6.20
N ARG A 86 8.25 13.18 -6.43
CA ARG A 86 6.88 12.80 -6.04
C ARG A 86 6.86 11.50 -5.27
N TYR A 87 5.90 11.40 -4.36
CA TYR A 87 5.62 10.20 -3.58
C TYR A 87 4.50 9.40 -4.23
N TYR A 88 4.75 8.14 -4.53
CA TYR A 88 3.80 7.22 -5.14
C TYR A 88 3.43 6.12 -4.17
N LEU A 89 2.13 5.95 -3.94
CA LEU A 89 1.55 4.84 -3.21
C LEU A 89 1.61 3.58 -4.07
N VAL A 90 2.35 2.57 -3.62
CA VAL A 90 2.55 1.30 -4.35
C VAL A 90 1.85 0.12 -3.69
N GLY A 91 1.62 0.18 -2.38
CA GLY A 91 0.95 -0.85 -1.59
C GLY A 91 0.28 -0.28 -0.35
N VAL A 92 -0.65 -1.05 0.22
CA VAL A 92 -1.28 -0.78 1.52
C VAL A 92 -0.95 -1.92 2.46
N ASN A 93 -0.29 -1.61 3.58
CA ASN A 93 0.19 -2.57 4.56
C ASN A 93 -0.95 -3.43 5.11
N SER A 94 -0.82 -4.75 5.00
CA SER A 94 -1.86 -5.70 5.39
C SER A 94 -1.37 -6.67 6.47
N VAL A 95 -0.29 -7.41 6.21
CA VAL A 95 0.24 -8.41 7.16
C VAL A 95 1.72 -8.22 7.46
N SER A 96 2.15 -8.68 8.63
CA SER A 96 3.56 -8.78 9.02
C SER A 96 3.88 -10.22 9.43
N PHE A 97 5.16 -10.61 9.31
CA PHE A 97 5.61 -11.94 9.72
C PHE A 97 6.58 -11.81 10.89
N ASP A 98 6.42 -12.68 11.90
CA ASP A 98 7.25 -12.66 13.12
C ASP A 98 8.74 -12.99 12.87
N THR A 99 9.09 -13.46 11.67
CA THR A 99 10.47 -13.81 11.30
C THR A 99 10.98 -12.96 10.13
N GLY A 100 11.93 -12.06 10.45
CA GLY A 100 12.61 -11.20 9.48
C GLY A 100 11.91 -9.85 9.26
N PHE A 101 12.50 -9.01 8.40
CA PHE A 101 11.95 -7.70 8.03
C PHE A 101 10.83 -7.76 7.00
N ASN A 102 10.20 -8.93 6.85
CA ASN A 102 9.23 -9.22 5.80
C ASN A 102 7.81 -8.88 6.24
N ALA A 103 7.07 -8.26 5.34
CA ALA A 103 5.67 -7.95 5.48
C ALA A 103 4.97 -8.10 4.12
N GLY A 104 3.67 -7.85 4.13
CA GLY A 104 2.80 -8.05 3.00
C GLY A 104 1.83 -6.89 2.84
N ALA A 105 1.61 -6.48 1.60
CA ALA A 105 0.73 -5.37 1.27
C ALA A 105 -0.19 -5.67 0.09
N SER A 106 -1.39 -5.10 0.15
CA SER A 106 -2.33 -5.07 -0.98
C SER A 106 -1.78 -4.16 -2.07
N SER A 107 -1.67 -4.69 -3.29
CA SER A 107 -1.07 -4.01 -4.43
C SER A 107 -1.97 -2.91 -4.97
N VAL A 108 -1.48 -1.66 -4.96
CA VAL A 108 -2.23 -0.51 -5.51
C VAL A 108 -2.39 -0.65 -7.02
N PHE A 109 -1.34 -1.11 -7.71
CA PHE A 109 -1.38 -1.39 -9.14
C PHE A 109 -2.50 -2.35 -9.53
N ALA A 110 -2.66 -3.46 -8.80
CA ALA A 110 -3.69 -4.46 -9.09
C ALA A 110 -5.12 -3.91 -8.91
N HIS A 111 -5.26 -2.81 -8.18
CA HIS A 111 -6.53 -2.14 -7.90
C HIS A 111 -6.66 -0.76 -8.56
N PHE A 112 -5.68 -0.34 -9.36
CA PHE A 112 -5.60 1.01 -9.93
C PHE A 112 -6.90 1.42 -10.65
N ASN A 113 -7.43 0.55 -11.52
CA ASN A 113 -8.68 0.85 -12.23
C ASN A 113 -9.90 0.97 -11.31
N LYS A 114 -9.95 0.21 -10.20
CA LYS A 114 -11.02 0.33 -9.21
C LYS A 114 -10.87 1.63 -8.44
N ILE A 115 -9.65 1.96 -8.00
CA ILE A 115 -9.34 3.22 -7.30
C ILE A 115 -9.74 4.41 -8.18
N CYS A 116 -9.21 4.48 -9.40
CA CYS A 116 -9.54 5.51 -10.39
C CYS A 116 -11.05 5.64 -10.64
N ARG A 117 -11.79 4.51 -10.70
CA ARG A 117 -13.25 4.53 -10.82
C ARG A 117 -13.96 5.13 -9.60
N TYR A 118 -13.50 4.84 -8.39
CA TYR A 118 -14.15 5.30 -7.15
C TYR A 118 -13.74 6.72 -6.75
N THR A 119 -12.51 7.14 -7.04
CA THR A 119 -11.94 8.41 -6.56
C THR A 119 -11.74 9.43 -7.67
N GLY A 120 -11.72 9.01 -8.94
CA GLY A 120 -11.29 9.86 -10.06
C GLY A 120 -9.78 10.10 -10.13
N VAL A 121 -8.98 9.49 -9.23
CA VAL A 121 -7.52 9.65 -9.18
C VAL A 121 -6.85 8.53 -9.95
N CYS A 122 -6.17 8.92 -11.03
CA CYS A 122 -5.42 8.11 -11.96
C CYS A 122 -4.16 8.92 -12.35
#